data_AF-A0A2M7HBE5-F1
#
_entry.id   AF-A0A2M7HBE5-F1
#
_cell.length_a   1.000
_cell.length_b   1.000
_cell.length_c   1.000
_cell.angle_alpha   90.00
_cell.angle_beta   90.00
_cell.angle_gamma   90.00
#
_symmetry.space_group_name_H-M   'P 1'
#
loop_
_entity.id
_entity.type
_entity.pdbx_description
1 polymer ?
#
loop_
_entity_poly.entity_id
_entity_poly.type
_entity_poly.pdbx_seq_one_letter_code
_entity_poly.pdbx_strand_id
1 'polypeptide(L)'
;MHSPLPLLLLALAITGLALSLASGGMLQPDWSLAILLGALLARRGTWPWVLPALLLHDLALYWTPWGVFPLACLLPILLQRMDAQLGPGLPQRMGMLLLVSMPMLFYGAGLMQWSLTLLLCIPVWHSLAYMYDRQIA
;
A
#
# COMPACT_ATOMS: atom_id res chain seq x y z
N MET A 1 -10.75 -21.10 -6.89
CA MET A 1 -9.57 -21.26 -6.03
C MET A 1 -9.35 -19.95 -5.28
N HIS A 2 -9.69 -19.88 -3.99
CA HIS A 2 -9.37 -18.71 -3.17
C HIS A 2 -7.92 -18.84 -2.72
N SER A 3 -7.01 -18.08 -3.31
CA SER A 3 -5.63 -17.98 -2.79
C SER A 3 -5.72 -17.46 -1.35
N PRO A 4 -4.98 -18.03 -0.38
CA PRO A 4 -4.97 -17.55 1.02
C PRO A 4 -4.20 -16.22 1.21
N LEU A 5 -3.52 -15.74 0.18
CA LEU A 5 -2.74 -14.50 0.19
C LEU A 5 -3.48 -13.22 0.64
N PRO A 6 -4.74 -12.94 0.24
CA PRO A 6 -5.43 -11.72 0.67
C PRO A 6 -5.73 -11.74 2.17
N LEU A 7 -6.01 -12.91 2.75
CA LEU A 7 -6.21 -13.05 4.20
C LEU A 7 -4.90 -12.81 4.97
N LEU A 8 -3.79 -13.37 4.49
CA LEU A 8 -2.47 -13.15 5.08
C LEU A 8 -2.05 -11.68 4.99
N LEU A 9 -2.28 -11.02 3.84
CA LEU A 9 -2.03 -9.60 3.67
C LEU A 9 -2.86 -8.74 4.63
N LEU A 10 -4.14 -9.06 4.79
CA LEU A 10 -5.02 -8.37 5.72
C LEU A 10 -4.55 -8.56 7.17
N ALA A 11 -4.20 -9.79 7.56
CA ALA A 11 -3.70 -10.09 8.90
C ALA A 11 -2.40 -9.30 9.18
N LEU A 12 -1.45 -9.32 8.24
CA LEU A 12 -0.21 -8.55 8.36
C LEU A 12 -0.44 -7.04 8.41
N ALA A 13 -1.38 -6.52 7.62
CA ALA A 13 -1.74 -5.10 7.64
C ALA A 13 -2.37 -4.69 8.99
N ILE A 14 -3.22 -5.55 9.58
CA ILE A 14 -3.81 -5.33 10.91
C ILE A 14 -2.73 -5.37 11.99
N THR A 15 -1.81 -6.34 11.93
CA THR A 15 -0.67 -6.40 12.87
C THR A 15 0.22 -5.16 12.73
N GLY A 16 0.50 -4.72 11.50
CA GLY A 16 1.24 -3.49 11.22
C GLY A 16 0.54 -2.24 11.77
N LEU A 17 -0.79 -2.19 11.68
CA LEU A 17 -1.59 -1.10 12.23
C LEU A 17 -1.54 -1.09 13.76
N ALA A 18 -1.67 -2.25 14.39
CA ALA A 18 -1.55 -2.39 15.85
C ALA A 18 -0.16 -1.95 16.35
N LEU A 19 0.90 -2.34 15.64
CA LEU A 19 2.27 -1.87 15.93
C LEU A 19 2.43 -0.36 15.70
N SER A 20 1.75 0.19 14.69
CA SER A 20 1.75 1.62 14.39
C SER A 20 1.10 2.45 15.49
N LEU A 21 0.01 1.96 16.05
CA LEU A 21 -0.68 2.58 17.18
C LEU A 21 0.08 2.39 18.51
N ALA A 22 0.69 1.21 18.73
CA ALA A 22 1.37 0.88 19.97
C ALA A 22 2.68 1.64 20.18
N SER A 23 3.35 2.07 19.11
CA SER A 23 4.67 2.70 19.20
C SER A 23 4.66 4.18 19.61
N GLY A 24 3.48 4.81 19.66
CA GLY A 24 3.30 6.14 20.25
C GLY A 24 4.24 7.24 19.71
N GLY A 25 4.65 7.17 18.44
CA GLY A 25 5.51 8.20 17.81
C GLY A 25 7.01 7.87 17.78
N MET A 26 7.42 6.64 18.07
CA MET A 26 8.78 6.19 17.75
C MET A 26 9.04 6.23 16.24
N LEU A 27 10.30 6.45 15.85
CA LEU A 27 10.73 6.48 14.45
C LEU A 27 10.61 5.08 13.82
N GLN A 28 9.48 4.82 13.16
CA GLN A 28 9.21 3.57 12.47
C GLN A 28 8.43 3.82 11.18
N PRO A 29 8.53 2.93 10.17
CA PRO A 29 7.66 2.99 9.01
C PRO A 29 6.21 2.72 9.40
N ASP A 30 5.31 3.18 8.54
CA ASP A 30 3.93 2.70 8.53
C ASP A 30 3.88 1.32 7.86
N TRP A 31 3.99 0.28 8.69
CA TRP A 31 3.98 -1.11 8.25
C TRP A 31 2.68 -1.47 7.55
N SER A 32 1.55 -0.98 8.05
CA SER A 32 0.24 -1.30 7.51
C SER A 32 0.12 -0.73 6.11
N LEU A 33 0.42 0.56 5.94
CA LEU A 33 0.36 1.22 4.65
C LEU A 33 1.35 0.63 3.65
N ALA A 34 2.59 0.34 4.06
CA ALA A 34 3.59 -0.26 3.17
C ALA A 34 3.13 -1.62 2.62
N ILE A 35 2.47 -2.43 3.46
CA ILE A 35 1.94 -3.74 3.05
C ILE A 35 0.76 -3.58 2.10
N LEU A 36 -0.17 -2.69 2.43
CA LEU A 36 -1.36 -2.45 1.60
C LEU A 36 -1.00 -1.83 0.25
N LEU A 37 -0.13 -0.83 0.21
CA LEU A 37 0.34 -0.22 -1.03
C LEU A 37 1.18 -1.21 -1.85
N GLY A 38 2.06 -1.98 -1.21
CA GLY A 38 2.82 -3.02 -1.87
C GLY A 38 1.93 -4.07 -2.52
N ALA A 39 0.86 -4.49 -1.83
CA ALA A 39 -0.14 -5.42 -2.37
C ALA A 39 -0.95 -4.82 -3.52
N LEU A 40 -1.28 -3.53 -3.45
CA LEU A 40 -2.02 -2.81 -4.50
C LEU A 40 -1.18 -2.67 -5.78
N LEU A 41 0.13 -2.40 -5.62
CA LEU A 41 1.08 -2.29 -6.73
C LEU A 41 1.48 -3.66 -7.31
N ALA A 42 1.46 -4.71 -6.50
CA ALA A 42 1.88 -6.05 -6.91
C ALA A 42 0.92 -6.70 -7.91
N ARG A 43 -0.40 -6.61 -7.66
CA ARG A 43 -1.39 -7.27 -8.51
C ARG A 43 -2.68 -6.48 -8.57
N ARG A 44 -3.15 -6.21 -9.80
CA ARG A 44 -4.40 -5.47 -10.00
C ARG A 44 -5.58 -6.09 -9.27
N GLY A 45 -5.76 -7.41 -9.31
CA GLY A 45 -6.93 -8.09 -8.74
C GLY A 45 -7.09 -8.05 -7.20
N THR A 46 -6.13 -7.49 -6.45
CA THR A 46 -6.20 -7.43 -4.98
C THR A 46 -6.95 -6.20 -4.46
N TRP A 47 -7.23 -5.21 -5.33
CA TRP A 47 -7.83 -3.93 -4.93
C TRP A 47 -9.15 -4.05 -4.13
N PRO A 48 -10.08 -5.00 -4.39
CA PRO A 48 -11.32 -5.08 -3.62
C PRO A 48 -11.10 -5.42 -2.14
N TRP A 49 -9.97 -6.04 -1.82
CA TRP A 49 -9.58 -6.42 -0.46
C TRP A 49 -8.70 -5.36 0.20
N VAL A 50 -7.82 -4.74 -0.60
CA VAL A 50 -6.89 -3.72 -0.11
C VAL A 50 -7.59 -2.41 0.18
N LEU A 51 -8.53 -1.96 -0.66
CA LEU A 51 -9.20 -0.66 -0.46
C LEU A 51 -9.99 -0.57 0.85
N PRO A 52 -10.81 -1.56 1.25
CA PRO A 52 -11.48 -1.52 2.56
C PRO A 52 -10.50 -1.51 3.73
N ALA A 53 -9.38 -2.23 3.62
CA ALA A 53 -8.34 -2.24 4.65
C ALA A 53 -7.63 -0.89 4.74
N LEU A 54 -7.42 -0.22 3.61
CA LEU A 54 -6.80 1.10 3.53
C LEU A 54 -7.74 2.20 4.04
N LEU A 55 -9.05 2.04 3.84
CA LEU A 55 -10.05 2.89 4.50
C LEU A 55 -10.01 2.74 6.02
N LEU A 56 -9.98 1.50 6.52
CA LEU A 56 -9.90 1.22 7.95
C LEU A 56 -8.60 1.76 8.58
N HIS A 57 -7.50 1.62 7.85
CA HIS A 57 -6.22 2.22 8.19
C HIS A 57 -6.31 3.74 8.38
N ASP A 58 -6.88 4.44 7.39
CA ASP A 58 -7.01 5.90 7.42
C ASP A 58 -7.94 6.37 8.55
N LEU A 59 -9.04 5.65 8.79
CA LEU A 59 -9.90 5.90 9.94
C LEU A 59 -9.18 5.68 11.27
N ALA A 60 -8.32 4.66 11.38
CA ALA A 60 -7.64 4.32 12.62
C ALA A 60 -6.48 5.28 12.94
N LEU A 61 -5.67 5.67 11.95
CA LEU A 61 -4.51 6.55 12.17
C LEU A 61 -4.84 8.03 12.05
N TYR A 62 -5.65 8.41 11.06
CA TYR A 62 -5.90 9.82 10.74
C TYR A 62 -7.28 10.30 11.20
N TRP A 63 -8.12 9.41 11.75
CA TRP A 63 -9.52 9.72 12.11
C TRP A 63 -10.36 10.25 10.95
N THR A 64 -9.93 10.01 9.71
CA THR A 64 -10.58 10.53 8.51
C THR A 64 -10.32 9.61 7.33
N PRO A 65 -11.30 9.38 6.44
CA PRO A 65 -11.09 8.59 5.22
C PRO A 65 -10.34 9.37 4.14
N TRP A 66 -9.96 10.62 4.39
CA TRP A 66 -9.37 11.52 3.40
C TRP A 66 -7.84 11.50 3.39
N GLY A 67 -7.22 10.57 4.13
CA GLY A 67 -5.77 10.38 4.16
C GLY A 67 -5.21 9.96 2.81
N VAL A 68 -4.96 8.67 2.68
CA VAL A 68 -4.35 8.04 1.50
C VAL A 68 -5.42 7.38 0.62
N PHE A 69 -6.56 7.01 1.19
CA PHE A 69 -7.64 6.26 0.55
C PHE A 69 -8.19 6.86 -0.75
N PRO A 70 -8.44 8.18 -0.87
CA PRO A 70 -8.99 8.75 -2.11
C PRO A 70 -8.04 8.56 -3.29
N LEU A 71 -6.73 8.76 -3.07
CA LEU A 71 -5.72 8.56 -4.11
C LEU A 71 -5.49 7.07 -4.39
N ALA A 72 -5.52 6.22 -3.35
CA ALA A 72 -5.43 4.77 -3.51
C ALA A 72 -6.59 4.19 -4.35
N CYS A 73 -7.80 4.75 -4.25
CA CYS A 73 -8.94 4.36 -5.10
C CYS A 73 -8.71 4.65 -6.59
N LEU A 74 -7.94 5.70 -6.92
CA LEU A 74 -7.64 6.06 -8.30
C LEU A 74 -6.54 5.18 -8.90
N LEU A 75 -5.68 4.61 -8.06
CA LEU A 75 -4.48 3.88 -8.46
C LEU A 75 -4.75 2.69 -9.40
N PRO A 76 -5.76 1.82 -9.17
CA PRO A 76 -6.10 0.73 -10.10
C PRO A 76 -6.47 1.23 -11.49
N ILE A 77 -7.24 2.33 -11.56
CA ILE A 77 -7.72 2.90 -12.83
C ILE A 77 -6.56 3.55 -13.58
N LEU A 78 -5.73 4.32 -12.88
CA LEU A 78 -4.58 5.01 -13.45
C LEU A 78 -3.54 4.01 -13.95
N LEU A 79 -3.17 3.02 -13.13
CA LEU A 79 -2.23 1.97 -13.55
C LEU A 79 -2.76 1.17 -14.73
N GLN A 80 -4.05 0.84 -14.77
CA GLN A 80 -4.62 0.13 -15.91
C GLN A 80 -4.47 0.93 -17.21
N ARG A 81 -4.73 2.25 -17.17
CA ARG A 81 -4.58 3.11 -18.35
C ARG A 81 -3.12 3.31 -18.75
N MET A 82 -2.24 3.56 -17.79
CA MET A 82 -0.82 3.77 -18.06
C MET A 82 -0.15 2.50 -18.60
N ASP A 83 -0.42 1.35 -17.98
CA ASP A 83 0.13 0.08 -18.45
C ASP A 83 -0.41 -0.27 -19.87
N ALA A 84 -1.62 0.18 -20.23
CA ALA A 84 -2.16 -0.03 -21.57
C ALA A 84 -1.51 0.87 -22.64
N GLN A 85 -1.09 2.09 -22.28
CA GLN A 85 -0.49 3.06 -23.22
C GLN A 85 1.02 2.92 -23.34
N LEU A 86 1.70 2.64 -22.22
CA LEU A 86 3.15 2.71 -22.08
C LEU A 86 3.79 1.36 -21.75
N GLY A 87 2.97 0.32 -21.55
CA GLY A 87 3.41 -0.98 -21.06
C GLY A 87 3.66 -1.01 -19.54
N PRO A 88 3.77 -2.22 -18.94
CA PRO A 88 4.00 -2.37 -17.51
C PRO A 88 5.40 -1.88 -17.13
N GLY A 89 5.49 -0.71 -16.49
CA GLY A 89 6.76 -0.06 -16.16
C GLY A 89 7.02 0.11 -14.66
N LEU A 90 8.27 -0.12 -14.23
CA LEU A 90 8.73 0.20 -12.88
C LEU A 90 8.61 1.71 -12.53
N PRO A 91 8.96 2.65 -13.43
CA PRO A 91 8.84 4.08 -13.14
C PRO A 91 7.41 4.54 -12.84
N GLN A 92 6.41 3.95 -13.52
CA GLN A 92 5.01 4.33 -13.34
C GLN A 92 4.50 3.93 -11.95
N ARG A 93 4.83 2.72 -11.51
CA ARG A 93 4.47 2.21 -10.19
C ARG A 93 5.18 2.98 -9.08
N MET A 94 6.43 3.36 -9.29
CA MET A 94 7.16 4.25 -8.36
C MET A 94 6.50 5.63 -8.27
N GLY A 95 6.12 6.22 -9.41
CA GLY A 95 5.39 7.50 -9.44
C GLY A 95 4.06 7.42 -8.69
N MET A 96 3.32 6.32 -8.85
CA MET A 96 2.06 6.09 -8.14
C MET A 96 2.26 5.88 -6.65
N LEU A 97 3.31 5.15 -6.24
CA LEU A 97 3.68 4.99 -4.83
C LEU A 97 3.99 6.35 -4.18
N LEU A 98 4.75 7.20 -4.85
CA LEU A 98 5.05 8.55 -4.39
C LEU A 98 3.78 9.39 -4.29
N LEU A 99 2.96 9.41 -5.35
CA LEU A 99 1.72 10.18 -5.39
C LEU A 99 0.76 9.80 -4.27
N VAL A 100 0.55 8.49 -4.06
CA VAL A 100 -0.40 7.99 -3.06
C VAL A 100 0.11 8.16 -1.64
N SER A 101 1.42 8.13 -1.40
CA SER A 101 1.98 8.32 -0.05
C SER A 101 2.14 9.79 0.35
N MET A 102 2.08 10.75 -0.59
CA MET A 102 2.21 12.19 -0.29
C MET A 102 1.25 12.72 0.79
N PRO A 103 -0.05 12.35 0.82
CA PRO A 103 -0.97 12.77 1.87
C PRO A 103 -0.47 12.49 3.29
N MET A 104 0.34 11.46 3.52
CA MET A 104 0.89 11.17 4.84
C MET A 104 1.61 12.37 5.45
N LEU A 105 2.36 13.12 4.64
CA LEU A 105 3.10 14.30 5.08
C LEU A 105 2.16 15.43 5.53
N PHE A 106 0.99 15.55 4.89
CA PHE A 106 -0.03 16.53 5.28
C PHE A 106 -0.76 16.13 6.56
N TYR A 107 -0.87 14.84 6.82
CA TYR A 107 -1.48 14.28 8.03
C TYR A 107 -0.49 14.08 9.19
N GLY A 108 0.64 14.79 9.15
CA GLY A 108 1.59 14.86 10.27
C GLY A 108 2.60 13.73 10.35
N ALA A 109 2.68 12.84 9.34
CA ALA A 109 3.79 11.89 9.27
C ALA A 109 5.11 12.63 9.05
N GLY A 110 6.11 12.32 9.86
CA GLY A 110 7.44 12.88 9.69
C GLY A 110 8.08 12.43 8.37
N LEU A 111 8.95 13.28 7.79
CA LEU A 111 9.64 12.97 6.53
C LEU A 111 10.45 11.66 6.61
N MET A 112 11.05 11.37 7.78
CA MET A 112 11.74 10.09 8.00
C MET A 112 10.77 8.91 8.00
N GLN A 113 9.63 8.98 8.71
CA GLN A 113 8.61 7.94 8.69
C GLN A 113 8.10 7.68 7.27
N TRP A 114 7.78 8.73 6.52
CA TRP A 114 7.37 8.62 5.12
C TRP A 114 8.44 7.93 4.26
N SER A 115 9.70 8.33 4.39
CA SER A 115 10.80 7.69 3.65
C SER A 115 10.99 6.21 4.01
N LEU A 116 10.83 5.85 5.29
CA LEU A 116 10.91 4.46 5.74
C LEU A 116 9.74 3.64 5.20
N THR A 117 8.53 4.21 5.17
CA THR A 117 7.36 3.55 4.57
C THR A 117 7.58 3.28 3.09
N LEU A 118 8.13 4.24 2.34
CA LEU A 118 8.49 4.06 0.94
C LEU A 118 9.54 2.97 0.75
N LEU A 119 10.62 3.02 1.54
CA LEU A 119 11.70 2.03 1.49
C LEU A 119 11.22 0.62 1.83
N LEU A 120 10.27 0.48 2.75
CA LEU A 120 9.66 -0.80 3.11
C LEU A 120 8.67 -1.27 2.03
N CYS A 121 7.95 -0.35 1.38
CA CYS A 121 6.99 -0.70 0.34
C CYS A 121 7.65 -1.36 -0.88
N ILE A 122 8.86 -0.94 -1.26
CA ILE A 122 9.59 -1.49 -2.42
C ILE A 122 9.85 -3.00 -2.31
N PRO A 123 10.52 -3.52 -1.25
CA PRO A 123 10.77 -4.96 -1.13
C PRO A 123 9.47 -5.73 -0.93
N VAL A 124 8.46 -5.17 -0.25
CA VAL A 124 7.15 -5.81 -0.10
C VAL A 124 6.46 -5.97 -1.46
N TRP A 125 6.43 -4.91 -2.26
CA TRP A 125 5.90 -4.93 -3.61
C TRP A 125 6.61 -5.99 -4.47
N HIS A 126 7.95 -5.97 -4.52
CA HIS A 126 8.73 -6.93 -5.31
C HIS A 126 8.50 -8.39 -4.85
N SER A 127 8.47 -8.64 -3.55
CA SER A 127 8.23 -9.98 -2.99
C SER A 127 6.84 -10.50 -3.36
N LEU A 128 5.83 -9.64 -3.24
CA LEU A 128 4.45 -9.99 -3.59
C LEU A 128 4.29 -10.22 -5.09
N ALA A 129 4.87 -9.36 -5.93
CA ALA A 129 4.85 -9.52 -7.38
C ALA A 129 5.47 -10.87 -7.79
N TYR A 130 6.62 -11.22 -7.20
CA TYR A 130 7.29 -12.49 -7.45
C TYR A 130 6.45 -13.71 -7.01
N MET A 131 5.83 -13.65 -5.83
CA MET A 131 4.96 -14.72 -5.35
C MET A 131 3.72 -14.89 -6.23
N TYR A 132 3.13 -13.80 -6.71
CA TYR A 132 1.98 -13.88 -7.61
C TYR A 132 2.35 -14.47 -8.96
N ASP A 133 3.53 -14.17 -9.50
CA ASP A 133 4.00 -14.73 -10.77
C ASP A 133 4.19 -16.25 -10.66
N ARG A 134 4.82 -16.72 -9.58
CA ARG A 134 5.01 -18.16 -9.29
C ARG A 134 3.71 -18.94 -9.05
N GLN A 135 2.62 -18.28 -8.70
CA GLN A 135 1.31 -18.94 -8.52
C GLN A 135 0.51 -19.06 -9.82
N ILE A 136 0.92 -18.35 -10.88
CA ILE A 136 0.25 -18.35 -12.18
C ILE A 136 0.98 -19.29 -13.17
N ALA A 137 2.28 -19.52 -12.97
CA ALA A 137 3.09 -20.53 -13.66
C ALA A 137 2.77 -21.96 -13.17
#